data_AF-A0ABD7LMR0-F1
#
_entry.id   AF-A0ABD7LMR0-F1
#
_cell.length_a   1.000
_cell.length_b   1.000
_cell.length_c   1.000
_cell.angle_alpha   90.00
_cell.angle_beta   90.00
_cell.angle_gamma   90.00
#
_symmetry.space_group_name_H-M   'P 1'
#
loop_
_entity.id
_entity.type
_entity.pdbx_description
1 polymer ?
#
loop_
_entity_poly.entity_id
_entity_poly.type
_entity_poly.pdbx_seq_one_letter_code
_entity_poly.pdbx_strand_id
1 'polypeptide(L)'
;MLTNLKLYREGFNEKVSIGESIEYLGKKYIIIRILEIKKLYFSKYNNLAVRVLVQKVGNPSDYRSDYHNYKTESSVIKRYNQSKNDERIFKVGEIIISKYGIAYEIVSIKKFYYEFVDLVVEYSVRLIVPWSKEEINEALKHERKSTFKVLEGEKK
;
A
#
# COMPACT_ATOMS: atom_id res chain seq x y z
N MET A 1 10.70 4.65 1.42
CA MET A 1 9.76 4.48 2.55
C MET A 1 8.33 4.30 2.02
N LEU A 2 7.64 3.26 2.49
CA LEU A 2 6.25 2.94 2.14
C LEU A 2 5.26 3.55 3.15
N THR A 3 4.11 3.99 2.67
CA THR A 3 3.01 4.47 3.52
C THR A 3 1.65 4.21 2.89
N ASN A 4 0.60 4.20 3.70
CA ASN A 4 -0.78 4.14 3.22
C ASN A 4 -1.32 5.55 3.01
N LEU A 5 -1.98 5.78 1.88
CA LEU A 5 -2.76 6.99 1.64
C LEU A 5 -4.19 6.62 1.27
N LYS A 6 -5.12 7.55 1.56
CA LYS A 6 -6.51 7.44 1.15
C LYS A 6 -6.78 8.52 0.10
N LEU A 7 -7.13 8.08 -1.09
CA LEU A 7 -7.48 8.92 -2.22
C LEU A 7 -9.00 9.00 -2.31
N TYR A 8 -9.50 10.20 -2.58
CA TYR A 8 -10.90 10.43 -2.89
C TYR A 8 -11.01 10.78 -4.37
N ARG A 9 -11.93 10.11 -5.07
CA ARG A 9 -12.19 10.31 -6.49
C ARG A 9 -13.68 10.53 -6.66
N GLU A 10 -14.05 11.58 -7.39
CA GLU A 10 -15.43 11.97 -7.63
C GLU A 10 -15.69 11.95 -9.14
N GLY A 11 -16.77 11.28 -9.57
CA GLY A 11 -17.24 11.33 -10.95
C GLY A 11 -16.98 10.06 -11.77
N PHE A 12 -17.56 10.04 -12.95
CA PHE A 12 -17.44 8.96 -13.94
C PHE A 12 -16.25 9.30 -14.84
N ASN A 13 -15.25 8.41 -14.95
CA ASN A 13 -13.95 8.53 -15.65
C ASN A 13 -12.72 8.80 -14.78
N GLU A 14 -12.88 8.87 -13.46
CA GLU A 14 -11.72 8.87 -12.56
C GLU A 14 -11.02 7.51 -12.57
N LYS A 15 -9.69 7.53 -12.61
CA LYS A 15 -8.85 6.34 -12.53
C LYS A 15 -7.83 6.46 -11.40
N VAL A 16 -7.47 5.32 -10.84
CA VAL A 16 -6.32 5.16 -9.96
C VAL A 16 -5.55 3.97 -10.48
N SER A 17 -4.27 4.15 -10.79
CA SER A 17 -3.44 3.08 -11.37
C SER A 17 -2.15 2.88 -10.60
N ILE A 18 -1.65 1.64 -10.59
CA ILE A 18 -0.30 1.35 -10.12
C ILE A 18 0.70 2.03 -11.07
N GLY A 19 1.74 2.65 -10.51
CA GLY A 19 2.70 3.46 -11.24
C GLY A 19 2.30 4.93 -11.43
N GLU A 20 1.05 5.31 -11.11
CA GLU A 20 0.61 6.70 -11.09
C GLU A 20 1.32 7.46 -9.96
N SER A 21 1.70 8.71 -10.24
CA SER A 21 2.29 9.57 -9.23
C SER A 21 1.25 10.48 -8.58
N ILE A 22 1.41 10.70 -7.28
CA ILE A 22 0.54 11.58 -6.49
C ILE A 22 1.39 12.52 -5.65
N GLU A 23 0.87 13.73 -5.43
CA GLU A 23 1.50 14.71 -4.55
C GLU A 23 0.69 14.83 -3.26
N TYR A 24 1.39 14.73 -2.13
CA TYR A 24 0.77 14.83 -0.80
C TYR A 24 1.74 15.54 0.14
N LEU A 25 1.28 16.63 0.77
CA LEU A 25 2.10 17.47 1.67
C LEU A 25 3.44 17.91 1.06
N GLY A 26 3.41 18.35 -0.21
CA GLY A 26 4.60 18.80 -0.96
C GLY A 26 5.63 17.71 -1.26
N LYS A 27 5.25 16.43 -1.10
CA LYS A 27 6.09 15.28 -1.40
C LYS A 27 5.43 14.46 -2.51
N LYS A 28 6.25 14.04 -3.47
CA LYS A 28 5.82 13.15 -4.54
C LYS A 28 5.90 11.69 -4.10
N TYR A 29 4.86 10.93 -4.40
CA TYR A 29 4.75 9.50 -4.15
C TYR A 29 4.35 8.79 -5.44
N ILE A 30 4.63 7.49 -5.50
CA ILE A 30 4.17 6.60 -6.55
C ILE A 30 3.29 5.51 -5.94
N ILE A 31 2.16 5.21 -6.60
CA ILE A 31 1.26 4.14 -6.17
C ILE A 31 1.88 2.79 -6.56
N ILE A 32 2.13 1.92 -5.58
CA ILE A 32 2.70 0.59 -5.84
C ILE A 32 1.66 -0.53 -5.70
N ARG A 33 0.60 -0.33 -4.91
CA ARG A 33 -0.56 -1.23 -4.81
C ARG A 33 -1.84 -0.48 -4.48
N ILE A 34 -2.97 -0.97 -5.00
CA ILE A 34 -4.32 -0.59 -4.57
C ILE A 34 -4.78 -1.62 -3.54
N LEU A 35 -5.14 -1.16 -2.34
CA LEU A 35 -5.44 -2.01 -1.20
C LEU A 35 -6.93 -2.26 -1.03
N GLU A 36 -7.74 -1.23 -1.23
CA GLU A 36 -9.17 -1.28 -0.96
C GLU A 36 -9.87 -0.19 -1.77
N ILE A 37 -11.08 -0.49 -2.26
CA ILE A 37 -11.96 0.47 -2.92
C ILE A 37 -13.29 0.45 -2.18
N LYS A 38 -13.72 1.61 -1.67
CA LYS A 38 -15.04 1.79 -1.03
C LYS A 38 -15.87 2.77 -1.83
N LYS A 39 -17.10 2.37 -2.14
CA LYS A 39 -18.14 3.29 -2.61
C LYS A 39 -18.66 4.11 -1.44
N LEU A 40 -18.73 5.42 -1.61
CA LEU A 40 -19.31 6.35 -0.66
C LEU A 40 -20.72 6.68 -1.12
N TYR A 41 -21.72 6.09 -0.47
CA TYR A 41 -23.13 6.19 -0.87
C TYR A 41 -23.83 7.48 -0.41
N PHE A 42 -23.13 8.37 0.29
CA PHE A 42 -23.72 9.55 0.93
C PHE A 42 -23.78 10.81 0.04
N SER A 43 -23.35 10.74 -1.22
CA SER A 43 -23.38 11.88 -2.14
C SER A 43 -24.11 11.55 -3.42
N LYS A 44 -24.71 12.56 -4.08
CA LYS A 44 -25.32 12.44 -5.43
C LYS A 44 -24.30 12.06 -6.52
N TYR A 45 -23.01 12.06 -6.19
CA TYR A 45 -21.91 11.74 -7.10
C TYR A 45 -21.33 10.35 -6.79
N ASN A 46 -20.79 9.70 -7.83
CA ASN A 46 -20.03 8.46 -7.66
C ASN A 46 -18.71 8.76 -6.98
N ASN A 47 -18.72 8.69 -5.65
CA ASN A 47 -17.55 8.97 -4.83
C ASN A 47 -16.89 7.67 -4.39
N LEU A 48 -15.60 7.53 -4.71
CA LEU A 48 -14.78 6.39 -4.34
C LEU A 48 -13.72 6.84 -3.34
N ALA A 49 -13.63 6.10 -2.23
CA ALA A 49 -12.47 6.13 -1.34
C ALA A 49 -11.57 4.95 -1.69
N VAL A 50 -10.37 5.25 -2.20
CA VAL A 50 -9.38 4.25 -2.57
C VAL A 50 -8.24 4.30 -1.56
N ARG A 51 -7.99 3.19 -0.86
CA ARG A 51 -6.81 3.05 -0.01
C ARG A 51 -5.68 2.48 -0.86
N VAL A 52 -4.54 3.15 -0.87
CA VAL A 52 -3.37 2.79 -1.67
C VAL A 52 -2.14 2.66 -0.80
N LEU A 53 -1.24 1.75 -1.18
CA LEU A 53 0.13 1.69 -0.68
C LEU A 53 1.00 2.48 -1.65
N VAL A 54 1.72 3.46 -1.12
CA VAL A 54 2.56 4.35 -1.92
C VAL A 54 3.99 4.36 -1.42
N GLN A 55 4.88 4.72 -2.32
CA GLN A 55 6.30 4.87 -2.05
C GLN A 55 6.74 6.30 -2.33
N LYS A 56 7.46 6.93 -1.39
CA LYS A 56 7.99 8.27 -1.59
C LYS A 56 9.05 8.28 -2.70
N VAL A 57 8.88 9.16 -3.69
CA VAL A 57 9.83 9.37 -4.79
C VAL A 57 11.04 10.16 -4.27
N GLY A 58 12.23 9.84 -4.78
CA GLY A 58 13.45 10.57 -4.44
C GLY A 58 13.92 10.38 -3.00
N ASN A 59 13.37 9.41 -2.26
CA ASN A 59 13.98 8.93 -1.03
C ASN A 59 14.64 7.57 -1.29
N PRO A 60 15.95 7.53 -1.61
CA PRO A 60 16.69 6.30 -1.80
C PRO A 60 17.06 5.64 -0.47
N SER A 61 16.66 6.20 0.69
CA SER A 61 17.11 5.73 2.00
C SER A 61 16.81 4.24 2.16
N ASP A 62 17.89 3.48 2.05
CA ASP A 62 18.13 2.13 2.51
C ASP A 62 17.29 1.03 1.84
N TYR A 63 17.43 0.89 0.52
CA TYR A 63 17.42 -0.45 -0.08
C TYR A 63 18.65 -1.19 0.46
N ARG A 64 18.60 -1.66 1.71
CA ARG A 64 19.59 -2.61 2.22
C ARG A 64 19.75 -3.69 1.16
N SER A 65 20.99 -3.94 0.77
CA SER A 65 21.44 -4.94 -0.23
C SER A 65 20.79 -6.33 -0.11
N ASP A 66 20.06 -6.56 0.97
CA ASP A 66 19.53 -7.83 1.41
C ASP A 66 18.08 -8.05 0.92
N TYR A 67 17.48 -7.09 0.19
CA TYR A 67 16.11 -7.22 -0.38
C TYR A 67 15.93 -8.43 -1.30
N HIS A 68 17.01 -8.99 -1.84
CA HIS A 68 17.00 -10.22 -2.65
C HIS A 68 16.58 -11.47 -1.84
N ASN A 69 16.60 -11.42 -0.50
CA ASN A 69 16.16 -12.50 0.38
C ASN A 69 14.68 -12.38 0.81
N TYR A 70 13.89 -11.45 0.27
CA TYR A 70 12.55 -11.11 0.77
C TYR A 70 11.42 -11.97 0.16
N LYS A 71 11.76 -12.97 -0.66
CA LYS A 71 10.79 -13.97 -1.13
C LYS A 71 10.39 -14.97 -0.04
N THR A 72 10.99 -14.92 1.14
CA THR A 72 10.69 -15.88 2.20
C THR A 72 9.40 -15.47 2.92
N GLU A 73 8.37 -16.30 2.80
CA GLU A 73 7.24 -16.24 3.72
C GLU A 73 7.78 -16.36 5.14
N SER A 74 7.55 -15.32 5.96
CA SER A 74 8.03 -15.28 7.34
C SER A 74 6.86 -15.47 8.30
N SER A 75 7.16 -15.76 9.55
CA SER A 75 6.13 -15.96 10.58
C SER A 75 6.17 -14.80 11.56
N VAL A 76 5.01 -14.22 11.84
CA VAL A 76 4.86 -13.14 12.82
C VAL A 76 3.84 -13.57 13.86
N ILE A 77 4.24 -13.48 15.13
CA ILE A 77 3.35 -13.76 16.27
C ILE A 77 2.81 -12.43 16.79
N LYS A 78 1.50 -12.36 16.97
CA LYS A 78 0.82 -11.25 17.63
C LYS A 78 0.06 -11.77 18.84
N ARG A 79 0.13 -11.01 19.93
CA ARG A 79 -0.61 -11.24 21.17
C ARG A 79 -1.65 -10.14 21.27
N TYR A 80 -2.90 -10.52 21.43
CA TYR A 80 -4.04 -9.63 21.60
C TYR A 80 -4.54 -9.79 23.03
N ASN A 81 -4.42 -8.72 23.82
CA ASN A 81 -4.88 -8.74 25.20
C ASN A 81 -6.40 -8.49 25.23
N GLN A 82 -7.18 -9.48 25.68
CA GLN A 82 -8.64 -9.36 25.70
C GLN A 82 -9.17 -8.25 26.62
N SER A 83 -8.37 -7.80 27.60
CA SER A 83 -8.76 -6.71 28.51
C SER A 83 -8.57 -5.33 27.88
N LYS A 84 -7.83 -5.21 26.77
CA LYS A 84 -7.65 -3.97 26.00
C LYS A 84 -8.50 -4.03 24.74
N ASN A 85 -9.64 -3.37 24.79
CA ASN A 85 -10.74 -3.51 23.82
C ASN A 85 -10.45 -2.99 22.38
N ASP A 86 -9.23 -2.51 22.10
CA ASP A 86 -8.93 -1.73 20.89
C ASP A 86 -8.06 -2.46 19.85
N GLU A 87 -7.49 -3.63 20.18
CA GLU A 87 -6.60 -4.33 19.25
C GLU A 87 -7.39 -5.23 18.29
N ARG A 88 -7.58 -4.74 17.07
CA ARG A 88 -8.22 -5.50 15.99
C ARG A 88 -7.35 -6.67 15.52
N ILE A 89 -7.94 -7.86 15.50
CA ILE A 89 -7.32 -9.05 14.88
C ILE A 89 -7.17 -8.83 13.37
N PHE A 90 -5.95 -9.01 12.87
CA PHE A 90 -5.67 -8.86 11.45
C PHE A 90 -6.26 -9.99 10.61
N LYS A 91 -6.68 -9.64 9.39
CA LYS A 91 -7.26 -10.59 8.43
C LYS A 91 -6.23 -10.99 7.36
N VAL A 92 -6.43 -12.16 6.76
CA VAL A 92 -5.70 -12.55 5.54
C VAL A 92 -5.93 -11.52 4.44
N GLY A 93 -4.88 -11.20 3.68
CA GLY A 93 -4.84 -10.14 2.67
C GLY A 93 -4.59 -8.74 3.23
N GLU A 94 -4.56 -8.56 4.55
CA GLU A 94 -4.28 -7.26 5.15
C GLU A 94 -2.79 -6.91 5.04
N ILE A 95 -2.53 -5.64 4.69
CA ILE A 95 -1.17 -5.09 4.60
C ILE A 95 -0.87 -4.25 5.83
N ILE A 96 0.19 -4.63 6.53
CA ILE A 96 0.67 -3.98 7.75
C ILE A 96 1.99 -3.29 7.43
N ILE A 97 2.13 -2.05 7.90
CA ILE A 97 3.36 -1.27 7.77
C ILE A 97 3.99 -1.17 9.16
N SER A 98 5.21 -1.67 9.28
CA SER A 98 6.01 -1.54 10.49
C SER A 98 6.47 -0.10 10.72
N LYS A 99 6.91 0.21 11.95
CA LYS A 99 7.49 1.52 12.29
C LYS A 99 8.71 1.90 11.42
N TYR A 100 9.40 0.91 10.86
CA TYR A 100 10.56 1.10 9.99
C TYR A 100 10.18 1.28 8.51
N GLY A 101 8.89 1.35 8.18
CA GLY A 101 8.40 1.53 6.82
C GLY A 101 8.47 0.27 5.94
N ILE A 102 8.75 -0.89 6.53
CA ILE A 102 8.64 -2.21 5.88
C ILE A 102 7.17 -2.60 5.88
N ALA A 103 6.63 -2.93 4.71
CA ALA A 103 5.26 -3.41 4.56
C ALA A 103 5.24 -4.92 4.33
N TYR A 104 4.26 -5.61 4.90
CA TYR A 104 4.03 -7.03 4.68
C TYR A 104 2.53 -7.33 4.59
N GLU A 105 2.19 -8.32 3.78
CA GLU A 105 0.85 -8.84 3.56
C GLU A 105 0.67 -10.12 4.37
N ILE A 106 -0.45 -10.25 5.08
CA ILE A 106 -0.80 -11.51 5.74
C ILE A 106 -1.29 -12.50 4.68
N VAL A 107 -0.55 -13.59 4.49
CA VAL A 107 -0.86 -14.63 3.51
C VAL A 107 -1.79 -15.68 4.12
N SER A 108 -1.56 -16.05 5.37
CA SER A 108 -2.38 -17.03 6.07
C SER A 108 -2.28 -16.88 7.58
N ILE A 109 -3.23 -17.47 8.29
CA ILE A 109 -3.17 -17.67 9.74
C ILE A 109 -2.72 -19.12 9.95
N LYS A 110 -1.56 -19.31 10.57
CA LYS A 110 -1.01 -20.65 10.79
C LYS A 110 -1.71 -21.35 11.95
N LYS A 111 -1.88 -20.64 13.06
CA LYS A 111 -2.60 -21.12 14.25
C LYS A 111 -2.98 -19.96 15.16
N PHE A 112 -3.90 -20.22 16.07
CA PHE A 112 -4.16 -19.37 17.22
C PHE A 112 -4.31 -20.25 18.47
N TYR A 113 -4.00 -19.68 19.63
CA TYR A 113 -4.21 -20.32 20.93
C TYR A 113 -4.33 -19.24 22.01
N TYR A 114 -4.87 -19.62 23.16
CA TYR A 114 -4.91 -18.75 24.33
C TYR A 114 -3.71 -19.05 25.24
N GLU A 115 -3.06 -17.98 25.71
CA GLU A 115 -2.05 -18.04 26.76
C GLU A 115 -2.49 -17.11 27.88
N PHE A 116 -3.00 -17.69 28.97
CA PHE A 116 -3.73 -16.97 30.02
C PHE A 116 -4.91 -16.16 29.45
N VAL A 117 -4.87 -14.82 29.56
CA VAL A 117 -5.90 -13.89 29.08
C VAL A 117 -5.61 -13.34 27.68
N ASP A 118 -4.48 -13.72 27.09
CA ASP A 118 -4.05 -13.24 25.79
C ASP A 118 -4.41 -14.24 24.69
N LEU A 119 -4.99 -13.75 23.59
CA LEU A 119 -5.12 -14.49 22.34
C LEU A 119 -3.81 -14.35 21.56
N VAL A 120 -3.11 -15.46 21.33
CA VAL A 120 -1.89 -15.50 20.54
C VAL A 120 -2.21 -16.02 19.14
N VAL A 121 -1.85 -15.26 18.10
CA VAL A 121 -2.06 -15.64 16.70
C VAL A 121 -0.73 -15.62 15.96
N GLU A 122 -0.43 -16.71 15.26
CA GLU A 122 0.72 -16.82 14.37
C GLU A 122 0.27 -16.66 12.91
N TYR A 123 0.84 -15.68 12.24
CA TYR A 123 0.57 -15.35 10.84
C TYR A 123 1.73 -15.76 9.95
N SER A 124 1.43 -16.27 8.76
CA SER A 124 2.38 -16.28 7.64
C SER A 124 2.27 -14.96 6.89
N VAL A 125 3.39 -14.31 6.65
CA VAL A 125 3.43 -13.00 5.99
C VAL A 125 4.39 -12.97 4.81
N ARG A 126 4.04 -12.19 3.79
CA ARG A 126 4.86 -11.91 2.61
C ARG A 126 5.27 -10.46 2.61
N LEU A 127 6.57 -10.20 2.51
CA LEU A 127 7.10 -8.85 2.47
C LEU A 127 6.74 -8.18 1.13
N ILE A 128 6.37 -6.90 1.19
CA ILE A 128 6.14 -6.08 0.01
C ILE A 128 7.43 -5.32 -0.26
N VAL A 129 8.09 -5.71 -1.34
CA VAL A 129 9.34 -5.07 -1.77
C VAL A 129 9.02 -3.70 -2.38
N PRO A 130 9.65 -2.62 -1.90
CA PRO A 130 9.56 -1.31 -2.54
C PRO A 130 10.10 -1.38 -3.98
N TRP A 131 9.53 -0.60 -4.90
CA TRP A 131 10.00 -0.52 -6.29
C TRP A 131 11.41 0.05 -6.36
N SER A 132 12.28 -0.53 -7.17
CA SER A 132 13.62 -0.01 -7.48
C SER A 132 13.56 1.40 -8.07
N LYS A 133 14.71 2.09 -8.06
CA LYS A 133 14.83 3.43 -8.65
C LYS A 133 14.51 3.39 -10.15
N GLU A 134 14.89 2.32 -10.81
CA GLU A 134 14.66 2.04 -12.23
C GLU A 134 13.16 1.93 -12.51
N GLU A 135 12.43 1.07 -11.76
CA GLU A 135 10.97 0.92 -11.88
C GLU A 135 10.22 2.25 -11.66
N ILE A 136 10.61 3.02 -10.64
CA ILE A 136 10.02 4.34 -10.40
C ILE A 136 10.26 5.27 -11.58
N ASN A 137 11.50 5.34 -12.08
CA ASN A 137 11.86 6.23 -13.17
C ASN A 137 11.15 5.85 -14.47
N GLU A 138 10.98 4.56 -14.75
CA GLU A 138 10.23 4.07 -15.90
C GLU A 138 8.75 4.45 -15.81
N ALA A 139 8.12 4.26 -14.66
CA ALA A 139 6.74 4.66 -14.44
C ALA A 139 6.53 6.17 -14.60
N LEU A 140 7.43 7.00 -14.04
CA LEU A 140 7.39 8.45 -14.22
C LEU A 140 7.62 8.87 -15.68
N LYS A 141 8.47 8.15 -16.44
CA LYS A 141 8.64 8.38 -17.89
C LYS A 141 7.36 8.04 -18.66
N HIS A 142 6.71 6.93 -18.32
CA HIS A 142 5.48 6.48 -18.97
C HIS A 142 4.33 7.47 -18.71
N GLU A 143 4.18 7.93 -17.47
CA GLU A 143 3.24 8.97 -17.08
C GLU A 143 3.44 10.26 -17.91
N ARG A 144 4.69 10.76 -17.97
CA ARG A 144 5.04 11.93 -18.80
C ARG A 144 4.66 11.73 -20.26
N LYS A 145 5.02 10.59 -20.87
CA LYS A 145 4.68 10.28 -22.27
C LYS A 145 3.17 10.29 -22.50
N SER A 146 2.39 9.78 -21.55
CA SER A 146 0.92 9.81 -21.62
C SER A 146 0.37 11.23 -21.59
N THR A 147 0.90 12.11 -20.74
CA THR A 147 0.49 13.52 -20.68
C THR A 147 0.88 14.27 -21.96
N PHE A 148 2.09 14.05 -22.48
CA PHE A 148 2.55 14.69 -23.73
C PHE A 148 1.71 14.29 -24.95
N LYS A 149 1.32 13.01 -25.07
CA LYS A 149 0.43 12.56 -26.16
C LYS A 149 -0.93 13.25 -26.17
N VAL A 150 -1.46 13.61 -25.00
CA VAL A 150 -2.74 14.34 -24.90
C VAL A 150 -2.57 15.77 -25.40
N LEU A 151 -1.48 16.45 -25.04
CA LEU A 151 -1.21 17.83 -25.46
C LEU A 151 -0.96 17.98 -26.97
N GLU A 152 -0.38 16.97 -27.63
CA GLU A 152 -0.21 17.00 -29.09
C GLU A 152 -1.52 16.74 -29.85
N GLY A 153 -2.46 16.02 -29.25
CA GLY A 153 -3.78 15.75 -29.84
C GLY A 153 -4.74 16.95 -29.81
N GLU A 154 -4.55 17.90 -28.91
CA GLU A 154 -5.37 19.13 -28.79
C GLU A 154 -4.95 20.26 -29.75
N LYS A 155 -3.91 20.05 -30.57
CA LYS A 155 -3.45 21.02 -31.59
C LYS A 155 -4.03 20.79 -32.99
N LYS A 156 -5.20 20.17 -33.13
CA LYS A 156 -5.88 20.01 -34.44
C LYS A 156 -7.18 20.79 -34.52
#